data_AF-A0A936EK47-F1
#
_entry.id   AF-A0A936EK47-F1
#
_cell.length_a   1.000
_cell.length_b   1.000
_cell.length_c   1.000
_cell.angle_alpha   90.00
_cell.angle_beta   90.00
_cell.angle_gamma   90.00
#
_symmetry.space_group_name_H-M   'P 1'
#
loop_
_entity.id
_entity.type
_entity.pdbx_description
1 polymer ?
#
loop_
_entity_poly.entity_id
_entity_poly.type
_entity_poly.pdbx_seq_one_letter_code
_entity_poly.pdbx_strand_id
1 'polypeptide(L)'
;MEKIRWLVAPADSVTNIDYANIRIITDTFYNRGITSRSKLRYSAGMSNGGNYSAALSAYYKYKAAISYCAPAGAVALTTTTPLQFCMARFDNNENVGPTGNANALSNSQLITGRGVCSKYLVKERSPLYPERFARRGDISLAKSAAVFYELKTKGYLTGKNYFIGFSDSLVTTYQADPTAFPELNGLTPLQKLFVVEQIDLSVSDHQMYSDYNKATLKFFNTQCL
;
A
#
# COMPACT_ATOMS: atom_id res chain seq x y z
N MET A 1 11.03 -7.62 17.48
CA MET A 1 9.63 -7.91 17.09
C MET A 1 9.67 -8.61 15.76
N GLU A 2 9.25 -9.87 15.72
CA GLU A 2 9.14 -10.63 14.47
C GLU A 2 8.02 -9.98 13.63
N LYS A 3 8.35 -9.52 12.42
CA LYS A 3 7.35 -8.90 11.53
C LYS A 3 6.39 -10.00 11.09
N ILE A 4 5.11 -9.90 11.46
CA ILE A 4 4.06 -10.80 10.95
C ILE A 4 4.08 -10.75 9.42
N ARG A 5 4.29 -11.89 8.78
CA ARG A 5 4.31 -12.03 7.32
C ARG A 5 3.33 -13.11 6.92
N TRP A 6 2.50 -12.80 5.94
CA TRP A 6 1.69 -13.76 5.21
C TRP A 6 2.58 -14.73 4.44
N LEU A 7 2.36 -16.02 4.65
CA LEU A 7 3.02 -17.12 3.97
C LEU A 7 2.37 -17.33 2.60
N VAL A 8 3.12 -17.09 1.53
CA VAL A 8 2.63 -17.30 0.16
C VAL A 8 2.74 -18.76 -0.30
N ALA A 9 3.61 -19.54 0.33
CA ALA A 9 3.90 -20.93 -0.01
C ALA A 9 4.11 -21.78 1.27
N PRO A 10 3.77 -23.08 1.24
CA PRO A 10 2.99 -23.73 0.17
C PRO A 10 1.58 -23.13 0.07
N ALA A 11 1.00 -23.14 -1.13
CA ALA A 11 -0.33 -22.60 -1.38
C ALA A 11 -1.38 -23.69 -1.12
N ASP A 12 -1.68 -23.94 0.15
CA ASP A 12 -2.68 -24.92 0.58
C ASP A 12 -3.28 -24.54 1.95
N SER A 13 -4.51 -24.99 2.24
CA SER A 13 -5.19 -24.67 3.50
C SER A 13 -4.98 -25.69 4.62
N VAL A 14 -3.97 -26.55 4.52
CA VAL A 14 -3.71 -27.64 5.48
C VAL A 14 -2.41 -27.37 6.25
N THR A 15 -1.33 -27.09 5.53
CA THR A 15 0.00 -26.82 6.09
C THR A 15 0.26 -25.33 6.25
N ASN A 16 -0.33 -24.48 5.41
CA ASN A 16 -0.19 -23.04 5.50
C ASN A 16 -1.35 -22.40 6.27
N ILE A 17 -1.01 -21.93 7.47
CA ILE A 17 -1.97 -21.38 8.45
C ILE A 17 -2.71 -20.15 7.91
N ASP A 18 -2.10 -19.35 7.03
CA ASP A 18 -2.73 -18.14 6.52
C ASP A 18 -3.87 -18.47 5.55
N TYR A 19 -3.68 -19.49 4.69
CA TYR A 19 -4.75 -19.98 3.82
C TYR A 19 -5.84 -20.67 4.64
N ALA A 20 -5.47 -21.46 5.64
CA ALA A 20 -6.42 -22.08 6.57
C ALA A 20 -7.30 -21.01 7.27
N ASN A 21 -6.68 -19.94 7.77
CA ASN A 21 -7.38 -18.84 8.43
C ASN A 21 -8.33 -18.11 7.48
N ILE A 22 -7.90 -17.78 6.25
CA ILE A 22 -8.79 -17.16 5.26
C ILE A 22 -9.97 -18.07 4.95
N ARG A 23 -9.74 -19.39 4.78
CA ARG A 23 -10.82 -20.35 4.58
C ARG A 23 -11.80 -20.34 5.75
N ILE A 24 -11.33 -20.48 6.99
CA ILE A 24 -12.16 -20.51 8.20
C ILE A 24 -13.02 -19.24 8.31
N ILE A 25 -12.42 -18.07 8.07
CA ILE A 25 -13.15 -16.79 8.05
C ILE A 25 -14.24 -16.82 6.97
N THR A 26 -13.91 -17.20 5.73
CA THR A 26 -14.91 -17.24 4.65
C THR A 26 -16.01 -18.29 4.89
N ASP A 27 -15.67 -19.46 5.40
CA ASP A 27 -16.61 -20.53 5.75
C ASP A 27 -17.56 -20.07 6.87
N THR A 28 -17.07 -19.27 7.83
CA THR A 28 -17.92 -18.65 8.85
C THR A 28 -18.96 -17.72 8.24
N PHE A 29 -18.59 -16.89 7.25
CA PHE A 29 -19.55 -16.03 6.56
C PHE A 29 -20.58 -16.83 5.75
N TYR A 30 -20.18 -17.95 5.13
CA TYR A 30 -21.12 -18.85 4.45
C TYR A 30 -22.09 -19.51 5.42
N ASN A 31 -21.58 -20.08 6.52
CA ASN A 31 -22.39 -20.79 7.51
C ASN A 31 -23.37 -19.86 8.25
N ARG A 32 -23.03 -18.56 8.37
CA ARG A 32 -23.92 -17.54 8.94
C ARG A 32 -24.91 -16.95 7.92
N GLY A 33 -24.89 -17.39 6.66
CA GLY A 33 -25.79 -16.89 5.62
C GLY A 33 -25.53 -15.44 5.17
N ILE A 34 -24.39 -14.84 5.55
CA ILE A 34 -24.02 -13.46 5.16
C ILE A 34 -23.66 -13.40 3.67
N THR A 35 -23.10 -14.48 3.14
CA THR A 35 -22.72 -14.61 1.74
C THR A 35 -22.76 -16.07 1.31
N SER A 36 -22.52 -16.34 0.02
CA SER A 36 -22.51 -17.69 -0.55
C SER A 36 -21.26 -17.90 -1.41
N ARG A 37 -20.95 -19.17 -1.69
CA ARG A 37 -19.83 -19.55 -2.56
C ARG A 37 -20.02 -19.11 -4.02
N SER A 38 -21.24 -18.73 -4.42
CA SER A 38 -21.52 -18.19 -5.75
C SER A 38 -21.16 -16.70 -5.90
N LYS A 39 -20.97 -15.95 -4.81
CA LYS A 39 -20.54 -14.56 -4.90
C LYS A 39 -19.08 -14.47 -5.35
N LEU A 40 -18.81 -13.57 -6.29
CA LEU A 40 -17.46 -13.29 -6.75
C LEU A 40 -16.61 -12.77 -5.58
N ARG A 41 -15.38 -13.26 -5.51
CA ARG A 41 -14.40 -12.87 -4.49
C ARG A 41 -13.26 -12.09 -5.14
N TYR A 42 -12.77 -11.12 -4.41
CA TYR A 42 -11.68 -10.24 -4.79
C TYR A 42 -10.71 -10.14 -3.63
N SER A 43 -9.45 -9.79 -3.90
CA SER A 43 -8.53 -9.43 -2.83
C SER A 43 -7.68 -8.22 -3.22
N ALA A 44 -7.33 -7.43 -2.23
CA ALA A 44 -6.32 -6.40 -2.32
C ALA A 44 -5.44 -6.52 -1.09
N GLY A 45 -4.13 -6.41 -1.27
CA GLY A 45 -3.18 -6.37 -0.17
C GLY A 45 -2.02 -5.46 -0.49
N MET A 46 -1.26 -5.08 0.53
CA MET A 46 -0.11 -4.19 0.42
C MET A 46 1.15 -4.86 0.98
N SER A 47 2.32 -4.56 0.37
CA SER A 47 3.61 -5.14 0.76
C SER A 47 3.59 -6.67 0.68
N ASN A 48 4.06 -7.37 1.71
CA ASN A 48 3.93 -8.82 1.81
C ASN A 48 2.46 -9.30 1.65
N GLY A 49 1.48 -8.51 2.11
CA GLY A 49 0.05 -8.78 1.86
C GLY A 49 -0.35 -8.62 0.39
N GLY A 50 0.34 -7.81 -0.41
CA GLY A 50 0.14 -7.71 -1.87
C GLY A 50 0.62 -8.96 -2.61
N ASN A 51 1.78 -9.49 -2.22
CA ASN A 51 2.23 -10.80 -2.70
C ASN A 51 1.24 -11.91 -2.32
N TYR A 52 0.77 -11.90 -1.07
CA TYR A 52 -0.24 -12.85 -0.61
C TYR A 52 -1.58 -12.69 -1.33
N SER A 53 -2.05 -11.47 -1.59
CA SER A 53 -3.27 -11.22 -2.37
C SER A 53 -3.21 -11.87 -3.75
N ALA A 54 -2.07 -11.79 -4.44
CA ALA A 54 -1.87 -12.46 -5.71
C ALA A 54 -1.88 -14.00 -5.57
N ALA A 55 -1.13 -14.55 -4.61
CA ALA A 55 -1.05 -16.00 -4.35
C ALA A 55 -2.40 -16.60 -3.93
N LEU A 56 -3.04 -15.98 -2.94
CA LEU A 56 -4.37 -16.32 -2.42
C LEU A 56 -5.41 -16.40 -3.55
N SER A 57 -5.40 -15.39 -4.42
CA SER A 57 -6.37 -15.27 -5.51
C SER A 57 -6.14 -16.30 -6.62
N ALA A 58 -4.87 -16.66 -6.88
CA ALA A 58 -4.53 -17.74 -7.80
C ALA A 58 -4.93 -19.12 -7.26
N TYR A 59 -4.79 -19.33 -5.94
CA TYR A 59 -5.18 -20.57 -5.26
C TYR A 59 -6.70 -20.73 -5.19
N TYR A 60 -7.41 -19.78 -4.57
CA TYR A 60 -8.87 -19.87 -4.38
C TYR A 60 -9.70 -19.45 -5.59
N LYS A 61 -9.05 -19.14 -6.72
CA LYS A 61 -9.70 -18.74 -7.99
C LYS A 61 -10.61 -17.52 -7.80
N TYR A 62 -10.08 -16.49 -7.15
CA TYR A 62 -10.78 -15.21 -7.04
C TYR A 62 -10.90 -14.56 -8.42
N LYS A 63 -11.89 -13.67 -8.57
CA LYS A 63 -12.19 -13.03 -9.85
C LYS A 63 -11.08 -12.07 -10.29
N ALA A 64 -10.46 -11.37 -9.35
CA ALA A 64 -9.31 -10.49 -9.58
C ALA A 64 -8.58 -10.19 -8.26
N ALA A 65 -7.34 -9.75 -8.38
CA ALA A 65 -6.46 -9.38 -7.25
C ALA A 65 -5.78 -8.02 -7.48
N ILE A 66 -5.43 -7.34 -6.40
CA ILE A 66 -4.62 -6.11 -6.42
C ILE A 66 -3.41 -6.27 -5.51
N SER A 67 -2.23 -6.02 -6.06
CA SER A 67 -0.96 -6.05 -5.34
C SER A 67 -0.43 -4.62 -5.19
N TYR A 68 -0.61 -4.02 -4.01
CA TYR A 68 -0.02 -2.72 -3.69
C TYR A 68 1.42 -2.90 -3.21
N CYS A 69 2.33 -2.11 -3.77
CA CYS A 69 3.75 -2.06 -3.41
C CYS A 69 4.37 -3.46 -3.29
N ALA A 70 4.06 -4.36 -4.23
CA ALA A 70 4.56 -5.73 -4.22
C ALA A 70 4.53 -6.38 -5.62
N PRO A 71 5.55 -7.17 -5.98
CA PRO A 71 5.69 -7.73 -7.31
C PRO A 71 4.91 -9.02 -7.56
N ALA A 72 4.10 -9.49 -6.62
CA ALA A 72 3.42 -10.81 -6.62
C ALA A 72 4.34 -12.04 -6.52
N GLY A 73 5.63 -11.91 -6.86
CA GLY A 73 6.60 -13.00 -6.77
C GLY A 73 6.31 -14.13 -7.77
N ALA A 74 6.63 -15.38 -7.40
CA ALA A 74 6.58 -16.53 -8.30
C ALA A 74 5.18 -16.84 -8.86
N VAL A 75 4.09 -16.44 -8.17
CA VAL A 75 2.73 -16.65 -8.66
C VAL A 75 2.47 -15.95 -10.00
N ALA A 76 3.21 -14.88 -10.30
CA ALA A 76 3.10 -14.19 -11.58
C ALA A 76 3.46 -15.08 -12.77
N LEU A 77 4.21 -16.18 -12.57
CA LEU A 77 4.57 -17.15 -13.61
C LEU A 77 3.40 -18.06 -14.01
N THR A 78 2.47 -18.32 -13.10
CA THR A 78 1.46 -19.38 -13.26
C THR A 78 0.02 -18.91 -13.07
N THR A 79 -0.19 -17.69 -12.54
CA THR A 79 -1.54 -17.19 -12.28
C THR A 79 -2.37 -17.09 -13.56
N THR A 80 -3.62 -17.55 -13.44
CA THR A 80 -4.72 -17.33 -14.39
C THR A 80 -5.69 -16.27 -13.88
N THR A 81 -5.48 -15.76 -12.66
CA THR A 81 -6.31 -14.71 -12.06
C THR A 81 -5.83 -13.34 -12.53
N PRO A 82 -6.74 -12.48 -13.03
CA PRO A 82 -6.42 -11.09 -13.36
C PRO A 82 -5.79 -10.34 -12.18
N LEU A 83 -4.70 -9.62 -12.44
CA LEU A 83 -3.90 -8.96 -11.40
C LEU A 83 -3.53 -7.52 -11.77
N GLN A 84 -3.88 -6.56 -10.91
CA GLN A 84 -3.40 -5.18 -11.02
C GLN A 84 -2.29 -4.92 -9.99
N PHE A 85 -1.20 -4.32 -10.45
CA PHE A 85 -0.11 -3.83 -9.62
C PHE A 85 -0.29 -2.33 -9.37
N CYS A 86 -0.24 -1.93 -8.10
CA CYS A 86 -0.28 -0.54 -7.66
C CYS A 86 1.02 -0.24 -6.94
N MET A 87 2.03 0.21 -7.69
CA MET A 87 3.38 0.43 -7.19
C MET A 87 3.62 1.88 -6.77
N ALA A 88 4.59 2.10 -5.89
CA ALA A 88 5.01 3.43 -5.45
C ALA A 88 6.38 3.72 -6.07
N ARG A 89 6.53 4.80 -6.87
CA ARG A 89 7.74 4.98 -7.69
C ARG A 89 9.03 5.05 -6.86
N PHE A 90 8.95 5.70 -5.71
CA PHE A 90 10.09 5.97 -4.83
C PHE A 90 10.05 5.12 -3.56
N ASP A 91 9.39 3.97 -3.63
CA ASP A 91 9.43 2.95 -2.58
C ASP A 91 10.88 2.70 -2.16
N ASN A 92 11.21 2.99 -0.91
CA ASN A 92 12.56 2.81 -0.35
C ASN A 92 12.69 1.49 0.43
N ASN A 93 11.67 0.64 0.43
CA ASN A 93 11.67 -0.59 1.20
C ASN A 93 12.73 -1.56 0.64
N GLU A 94 13.58 -2.09 1.52
CA GLU A 94 14.66 -3.02 1.18
C GLU A 94 14.20 -4.25 0.37
N ASN A 95 12.95 -4.70 0.55
CA ASN A 95 12.41 -5.91 -0.08
C ASN A 95 11.59 -5.61 -1.35
N VAL A 96 11.29 -4.34 -1.61
CA VAL A 96 10.55 -3.90 -2.79
C VAL A 96 11.43 -2.94 -3.55
N GLY A 97 11.50 -1.66 -3.18
CA GLY A 97 12.47 -0.77 -3.77
C GLY A 97 12.35 -0.63 -5.29
N PRO A 98 13.40 -0.09 -5.96
CA PRO A 98 13.46 -0.02 -7.42
C PRO A 98 13.36 -1.39 -8.10
N THR A 99 13.99 -2.44 -7.53
CA THR A 99 14.00 -3.79 -8.08
C THR A 99 12.61 -4.42 -8.08
N GLY A 100 11.88 -4.29 -6.97
CA GLY A 100 10.49 -4.75 -6.82
C GLY A 100 9.54 -4.02 -7.75
N ASN A 101 9.74 -2.72 -7.97
CA ASN A 101 9.00 -1.94 -8.97
C ASN A 101 9.22 -2.45 -10.39
N ALA A 102 10.49 -2.72 -10.77
CA ALA A 102 10.82 -3.30 -12.07
C ALA A 102 10.25 -4.71 -12.22
N ASN A 103 10.34 -5.54 -11.17
CA ASN A 103 9.78 -6.89 -11.16
C ASN A 103 8.26 -6.87 -11.32
N ALA A 104 7.55 -5.93 -10.68
CA ALA A 104 6.11 -5.78 -10.83
C ALA A 104 5.71 -5.43 -12.28
N LEU A 105 6.48 -4.58 -12.95
CA LEU A 105 6.28 -4.26 -14.37
C LEU A 105 6.48 -5.50 -15.25
N SER A 106 7.63 -6.18 -15.09
CA SER A 106 7.95 -7.41 -15.83
C SER A 106 6.90 -8.51 -15.59
N ASN A 107 6.44 -8.66 -14.35
CA ASN A 107 5.41 -9.62 -14.00
C ASN A 107 4.05 -9.26 -14.62
N SER A 108 3.69 -7.98 -14.66
CA SER A 108 2.48 -7.54 -15.38
C SER A 108 2.56 -7.87 -16.87
N GLN A 109 3.70 -7.59 -17.50
CA GLN A 109 3.96 -7.91 -18.91
C GLN A 109 3.95 -9.43 -19.19
N LEU A 110 4.49 -10.22 -18.26
CA LEU A 110 4.49 -11.67 -18.37
C LEU A 110 3.06 -12.24 -18.30
N ILE A 111 2.24 -11.72 -17.38
CA ILE A 111 0.84 -12.13 -17.22
C ILE A 111 0.04 -11.78 -18.49
N THR A 112 0.19 -10.56 -19.02
CA THR A 112 -0.46 -10.16 -20.28
C THR A 112 0.06 -10.94 -21.48
N GLY A 113 1.36 -11.24 -21.54
CA GLY A 113 1.95 -12.07 -22.59
C GLY A 113 1.38 -13.49 -22.66
N ARG A 114 0.83 -14.01 -21.55
CA ARG A 114 0.09 -15.28 -21.50
C ARG A 114 -1.42 -15.14 -21.74
N GLY A 115 -1.90 -13.94 -22.11
CA GLY A 115 -3.33 -13.68 -22.35
C GLY A 115 -4.17 -13.47 -21.08
N VAL A 116 -3.56 -13.32 -19.91
CA VAL A 116 -4.27 -13.03 -18.65
C VAL A 116 -4.27 -11.52 -18.42
N CYS A 117 -5.41 -10.95 -18.05
CA CYS A 117 -5.51 -9.51 -17.82
C CYS A 117 -4.59 -9.04 -16.68
N SER A 118 -3.76 -8.03 -16.95
CA SER A 118 -2.99 -7.34 -15.93
C SER A 118 -2.86 -5.85 -16.23
N LYS A 119 -2.72 -5.06 -15.16
CA LYS A 119 -2.43 -3.61 -15.23
C LYS A 119 -1.29 -3.27 -14.29
N TYR A 120 -0.47 -2.31 -14.69
CA TYR A 120 0.62 -1.77 -13.89
C TYR A 120 0.43 -0.26 -13.73
N LEU A 121 0.23 0.17 -12.49
CA LEU A 121 0.06 1.57 -12.12
C LEU A 121 1.17 1.97 -11.16
N VAL A 122 1.70 3.18 -11.33
CA VAL A 122 2.81 3.70 -10.51
C VAL A 122 2.45 5.06 -9.97
N LYS A 123 2.27 5.13 -8.66
CA LYS A 123 2.06 6.39 -7.96
C LYS A 123 3.34 7.23 -8.00
N GLU A 124 3.15 8.52 -8.25
CA GLU A 124 4.19 9.53 -8.24
C GLU A 124 4.21 10.32 -6.94
N ARG A 125 5.28 11.10 -6.77
CA ARG A 125 5.34 12.13 -5.73
C ARG A 125 4.23 13.15 -5.91
N SER A 126 3.70 13.61 -4.79
CA SER A 126 2.75 14.71 -4.72
C SER A 126 3.27 15.79 -3.78
N PRO A 127 3.05 17.08 -4.07
CA PRO A 127 3.36 18.14 -3.12
C PRO A 127 2.54 17.99 -1.84
N LEU A 128 3.09 18.48 -0.73
CA LEU A 128 2.36 18.69 0.52
C LEU A 128 1.59 20.01 0.46
N TYR A 129 0.47 20.06 1.17
CA TYR A 129 -0.38 21.23 1.29
C TYR A 129 -0.71 21.48 2.77
N PRO A 130 -1.01 22.73 3.16
CA PRO A 130 -1.34 23.08 4.55
C PRO A 130 -2.45 22.25 5.19
N GLU A 131 -3.38 21.72 4.40
CA GLU A 131 -4.53 20.93 4.85
C GLU A 131 -4.23 19.43 4.96
N ARG A 132 -3.04 18.98 4.53
CA ARG A 132 -2.75 17.54 4.38
C ARG A 132 -2.90 16.78 5.69
N PHE A 133 -2.43 17.33 6.80
CA PHE A 133 -2.46 16.67 8.10
C PHE A 133 -3.83 16.76 8.78
N ALA A 134 -4.67 17.73 8.40
CA ALA A 134 -6.03 17.86 8.91
C ALA A 134 -6.96 16.71 8.46
N ARG A 135 -6.56 15.91 7.47
CA ARG A 135 -7.32 14.75 6.98
C ARG A 135 -7.60 13.68 8.04
N ARG A 136 -6.87 13.69 9.15
CA ARG A 136 -7.11 12.79 10.29
C ARG A 136 -8.40 13.11 11.05
N GLY A 137 -8.89 14.35 10.97
CA GLY A 137 -10.10 14.82 11.65
C GLY A 137 -9.88 15.30 13.09
N ASP A 138 -8.85 14.81 13.79
CA ASP A 138 -8.44 15.25 15.13
C ASP A 138 -7.27 16.26 15.12
N ILE A 139 -6.78 16.64 13.95
CA ILE A 139 -5.83 17.74 13.73
C ILE A 139 -6.60 18.89 13.07
N SER A 140 -6.67 20.05 13.72
CA SER A 140 -7.34 21.22 13.15
C SER A 140 -6.62 21.73 11.90
N LEU A 141 -7.34 22.41 10.99
CA LEU A 141 -6.74 23.04 9.82
C LEU A 141 -5.62 24.03 10.20
N ALA A 142 -5.81 24.79 11.28
CA ALA A 142 -4.80 25.71 11.78
C ALA A 142 -3.52 24.97 12.23
N LYS A 143 -3.66 23.87 12.98
CA LYS A 143 -2.51 23.07 13.43
C LYS A 143 -1.80 22.38 12.27
N SER A 144 -2.57 21.86 11.30
CA SER A 144 -2.03 21.28 10.07
C SER A 144 -1.21 22.30 9.28
N ALA A 145 -1.72 23.52 9.12
CA ALA A 145 -1.00 24.59 8.44
C ALA A 145 0.27 25.00 9.21
N ALA A 146 0.22 25.07 10.54
CA ALA A 146 1.38 25.40 11.37
C ALA A 146 2.51 24.37 11.20
N VAL A 147 2.19 23.07 11.25
CA VAL A 147 3.16 21.99 10.98
C VAL A 147 3.70 22.06 9.56
N PHE A 148 2.84 22.29 8.56
CA PHE A 148 3.29 22.47 7.17
C PHE A 148 4.29 23.62 7.02
N TYR A 149 4.01 24.78 7.62
CA TYR A 149 4.91 25.94 7.55
C TYR A 149 6.20 25.70 8.33
N GLU A 150 6.15 25.01 9.47
CA GLU A 150 7.35 24.59 10.21
C GLU A 150 8.27 23.73 9.34
N LEU A 151 7.73 22.71 8.64
CA LEU A 151 8.50 21.90 7.71
C LEU A 151 9.08 22.75 6.56
N LYS A 152 8.29 23.70 6.04
CA LYS A 152 8.71 24.58 4.95
C LYS A 152 9.86 25.51 5.36
N THR A 153 9.73 26.20 6.48
CA THR A 153 10.74 27.17 6.95
C THR A 153 12.03 26.48 7.38
N LYS A 154 11.95 25.21 7.81
CA LYS A 154 13.11 24.37 8.13
C LYS A 154 13.76 23.69 6.93
N GLY A 155 13.29 23.96 5.70
CA GLY A 155 13.92 23.47 4.48
C GLY A 155 13.60 22.01 4.12
N TYR A 156 12.57 21.40 4.73
CA TYR A 156 12.13 20.06 4.33
C TYR A 156 11.31 20.05 3.04
N LEU A 157 10.85 21.21 2.57
CA LEU A 157 10.06 21.33 1.35
C LEU A 157 10.80 22.12 0.27
N THR A 158 10.69 21.66 -0.97
CA THR A 158 11.08 22.46 -2.14
C THR A 158 10.17 23.69 -2.31
N GLY A 159 10.54 24.62 -3.20
CA GLY A 159 9.69 25.77 -3.56
C GLY A 159 8.31 25.39 -4.11
N LYS A 160 8.15 24.16 -4.63
CA LYS A 160 6.87 23.60 -5.10
C LYS A 160 6.18 22.72 -4.04
N ASN A 161 6.60 22.79 -2.79
CA ASN A 161 6.08 22.05 -1.64
C ASN A 161 6.24 20.51 -1.72
N TYR A 162 7.10 19.98 -2.59
CA TYR A 162 7.50 18.57 -2.50
C TYR A 162 8.44 18.37 -1.32
N PHE A 163 8.20 17.32 -0.53
CA PHE A 163 9.09 16.94 0.55
C PHE A 163 10.43 16.44 0.01
N ILE A 164 11.53 16.84 0.66
CA ILE A 164 12.89 16.50 0.26
C ILE A 164 13.35 15.28 1.06
N GLY A 165 13.84 14.26 0.36
CA GLY A 165 14.24 12.99 0.99
C GLY A 165 13.03 12.11 1.37
N PHE A 166 13.13 11.47 2.54
CA PHE A 166 12.13 10.59 3.13
C PHE A 166 11.85 11.01 4.58
N SER A 167 10.72 10.57 5.14
CA SER A 167 10.29 10.96 6.49
C SER A 167 11.28 10.54 7.58
N ASP A 168 12.03 9.45 7.38
CA ASP A 168 13.08 8.99 8.30
C ASP A 168 14.07 10.10 8.66
N SER A 169 14.45 10.94 7.70
CA SER A 169 15.34 12.08 7.96
C SER A 169 14.73 13.08 8.93
N LEU A 170 13.44 13.39 8.77
CA LEU A 170 12.71 14.27 9.70
C LEU A 170 12.58 13.60 11.07
N VAL A 171 12.25 12.31 11.11
CA VAL A 171 12.10 11.56 12.37
C VAL A 171 13.42 11.55 13.14
N THR A 172 14.54 11.26 12.50
CA THR A 172 15.86 11.30 13.13
C THR A 172 16.19 12.69 13.67
N THR A 173 16.00 13.75 12.88
CA THR A 173 16.29 15.12 13.33
C THR A 173 15.35 15.56 14.45
N TYR A 174 14.06 15.23 14.39
CA TYR A 174 13.08 15.52 15.43
C TYR A 174 13.42 14.78 16.74
N GLN A 175 13.85 13.52 16.67
CA GLN A 175 14.23 12.76 17.87
C GLN A 175 15.48 13.32 18.54
N ALA A 176 16.43 13.85 17.76
CA ALA A 176 17.64 14.47 18.28
C ALA A 176 17.37 15.82 18.98
N ASP A 177 16.43 16.61 18.47
CA ASP A 177 16.00 17.87 19.09
C ASP A 177 14.50 18.14 18.83
N PRO A 178 13.61 17.65 19.72
CA PRO A 178 12.18 17.89 19.58
C PRO A 178 11.79 19.36 19.75
N THR A 179 12.59 20.13 20.49
CA THR A 179 12.30 21.54 20.78
C THR A 179 12.52 22.44 19.57
N ALA A 180 13.37 22.00 18.63
CA ALA A 180 13.50 22.65 17.35
C ALA A 180 12.18 22.65 16.56
N PHE A 181 11.26 21.70 16.78
CA PHE A 181 10.00 21.57 16.04
C PHE A 181 8.78 21.81 16.95
N PRO A 182 8.55 23.02 17.47
CA PRO A 182 7.45 23.30 18.39
C PRO A 182 6.07 22.88 17.86
N GLU A 183 5.80 23.02 16.56
CA GLU A 183 4.49 22.70 16.00
C GLU A 183 4.26 21.19 15.95
N LEU A 184 5.21 20.44 15.40
CA LEU A 184 5.21 18.99 15.41
C LEU A 184 5.24 18.44 16.85
N ASN A 185 6.03 19.04 17.73
CA ASN A 185 6.17 18.60 19.11
C ASN A 185 4.86 18.72 19.91
N GLY A 186 4.06 19.74 19.61
CA GLY A 186 2.74 19.96 20.21
C GLY A 186 1.65 18.98 19.76
N LEU A 187 1.95 18.04 18.85
CA LEU A 187 1.03 16.96 18.47
C LEU A 187 1.09 15.77 19.44
N THR A 188 0.00 15.00 19.52
CA THR A 188 0.00 13.70 20.21
C THR A 188 0.85 12.67 19.46
N PRO A 189 1.28 11.57 20.10
CA PRO A 189 2.05 10.52 19.42
C PRO A 189 1.37 9.97 18.15
N LEU A 190 0.04 9.76 18.19
CA LEU A 190 -0.71 9.27 17.02
C LEU A 190 -0.81 10.31 15.89
N GLN A 191 -0.88 11.59 16.24
CA GLN A 191 -0.87 12.67 15.26
C GLN A 191 0.52 12.83 14.61
N LYS A 192 1.61 12.68 15.38
CA LYS A 192 2.98 12.67 14.86
C LYS A 192 3.18 11.51 13.87
N LEU A 193 2.74 10.30 14.24
CA LEU A 193 2.76 9.15 13.35
C LEU A 193 2.00 9.44 12.05
N PHE A 194 0.81 10.02 12.14
CA PHE A 194 0.03 10.38 10.96
C PHE A 194 0.73 11.41 10.07
N VAL A 195 1.42 12.42 10.64
CA VAL A 195 2.23 13.38 9.88
C VAL A 195 3.31 12.65 9.07
N VAL A 196 4.04 11.73 9.71
CA VAL A 196 5.06 10.88 9.06
C VAL A 196 4.44 10.06 7.92
N GLU A 197 3.33 9.37 8.17
CA GLU A 197 2.62 8.60 7.13
C GLU A 197 2.17 9.47 5.95
N GLN A 198 1.71 10.71 6.21
CA GLN A 198 1.33 11.62 5.13
C GLN A 198 2.54 12.12 4.34
N ILE A 199 3.71 12.27 4.97
CA ILE A 199 4.96 12.57 4.29
C ILE A 199 5.37 11.38 3.41
N ASP A 200 5.35 10.16 3.92
CA ASP A 200 5.64 8.93 3.16
C ASP A 200 4.75 8.81 1.92
N LEU A 201 3.44 9.02 2.11
CA LEU A 201 2.49 9.06 1.02
C LEU A 201 2.81 10.16 0.01
N SER A 202 3.26 11.33 0.46
CA SER A 202 3.61 12.45 -0.44
C SER A 202 4.86 12.17 -1.27
N VAL A 203 5.87 11.51 -0.69
CA VAL A 203 7.10 11.15 -1.39
C VAL A 203 6.94 9.87 -2.23
N SER A 204 5.75 9.26 -2.19
CA SER A 204 5.43 7.99 -2.84
C SER A 204 6.34 6.86 -2.36
N ASP A 205 6.46 6.75 -1.04
CA ASP A 205 7.12 5.65 -0.38
C ASP A 205 6.20 4.43 -0.21
N HIS A 206 6.70 3.40 0.48
CA HIS A 206 6.08 2.12 0.75
C HIS A 206 4.82 2.22 1.65
N GLN A 207 3.73 2.77 1.12
CA GLN A 207 2.46 2.96 1.81
C GLN A 207 1.27 2.53 0.95
N MET A 208 0.15 2.15 1.58
CA MET A 208 -1.11 1.99 0.86
C MET A 208 -1.74 3.36 0.60
N TYR A 209 -2.22 3.60 -0.61
CA TYR A 209 -2.71 4.90 -1.05
C TYR A 209 -4.01 4.80 -1.85
N SER A 210 -4.78 5.89 -1.90
CA SER A 210 -6.11 5.93 -2.48
C SER A 210 -6.17 6.43 -3.93
N ASP A 211 -5.05 6.91 -4.48
CA ASP A 211 -4.95 7.49 -5.83
C ASP A 211 -5.53 6.57 -6.92
N TYR A 212 -5.44 5.25 -6.73
CA TYR A 212 -5.96 4.25 -7.66
C TYR A 212 -7.23 3.55 -7.20
N ASN A 213 -7.94 4.02 -6.17
CA ASN A 213 -9.17 3.36 -5.71
C ASN A 213 -10.21 3.21 -6.82
N LYS A 214 -10.41 4.25 -7.63
CA LYS A 214 -11.32 4.18 -8.80
C LYS A 214 -10.86 3.14 -9.82
N ALA A 215 -9.55 3.08 -10.10
CA ALA A 215 -8.98 2.12 -11.03
C ALA A 215 -9.09 0.68 -10.49
N THR A 216 -8.80 0.48 -9.21
CA THR A 216 -8.97 -0.78 -8.47
C THR A 216 -10.41 -1.27 -8.53
N LEU A 217 -11.40 -0.42 -8.22
CA LEU A 217 -12.81 -0.79 -8.31
C LEU A 217 -13.22 -1.14 -9.75
N LYS A 218 -12.76 -0.36 -10.73
CA LYS A 218 -12.98 -0.69 -12.16
C LYS A 218 -12.37 -2.05 -12.50
N PHE A 219 -11.15 -2.34 -12.04
CA PHE A 219 -10.47 -3.60 -12.29
C PHE A 219 -11.19 -4.80 -11.67
N PHE A 220 -11.73 -4.65 -10.46
CA PHE A 220 -12.58 -5.69 -9.87
C PHE A 220 -13.85 -5.94 -10.67
N ASN A 221 -14.46 -4.91 -11.26
CA ASN A 221 -15.70 -5.08 -12.01
C ASN A 221 -15.48 -5.60 -13.44
N THR A 222 -14.55 -4.98 -14.19
CA THR A 222 -14.39 -5.25 -15.64
C THR A 222 -13.02 -5.77 -16.03
N GLN A 223 -12.05 -5.79 -15.11
CA GLN A 223 -10.66 -6.18 -15.37
C GLN A 223 -10.05 -5.36 -16.53
N CYS A 224 -9.90 -5.97 -17.71
CA CYS A 224 -9.38 -5.35 -18.93
C CYS A 224 -10.46 -5.07 -19.99
N LEU A 225 -11.74 -5.32 -19.68
CA LEU A 225 -12.89 -4.92 -20.48
C LEU A 225 -13.21 -3.43 -20.26
#